data_AF-A0A2T6LGN8-F1
#
_entry.id   AF-A0A2T6LGN8-F1
#
_cell.length_a   1.000
_cell.length_b   1.000
_cell.length_c   1.000
_cell.angle_alpha   90.00
_cell.angle_beta   90.00
_cell.angle_gamma   90.00
#
_symmetry.space_group_name_H-M   'P 1'
#
loop_
_entity.id
_entity.type
_entity.pdbx_description
1 polymer ?
#
loop_
_entity_poly.entity_id
_entity_poly.type
_entity_poly.pdbx_seq_one_letter_code
_entity_poly.pdbx_strand_id
1 'polypeptide(L)'
;MTTSSETPAVAGAEIPIELLYRVPYGRVLHGKDCQHLPADRLAALQPATELDRQKFKICKTCLVALVGDGRADFDSFDAALEALPIPAVHRSVMREIAEGLDKTRIWIPSSRSYVAVSPGPGEQVTAYFNKGFVDVHEDGGGYKRILMAGFSGTQTNTFAHAPDAAPASCPGCYMQLPATGRCDSCD
;
A
#
# COMPACT_ATOMS: atom_id res chain seq x y z
N MET A 1 30.13 -30.45 26.68
CA MET A 1 28.73 -30.63 26.25
C MET A 1 28.06 -29.28 26.28
N THR A 2 27.71 -28.74 25.11
CA THR A 2 26.53 -27.89 24.85
C THR A 2 26.57 -27.53 23.37
N THR A 3 25.91 -28.35 22.58
CA THR A 3 25.51 -28.06 21.20
C THR A 3 24.37 -27.05 21.24
N SER A 4 24.61 -25.82 20.82
CA SER A 4 23.53 -24.92 20.40
C SER A 4 23.55 -24.86 18.88
N SER A 5 22.86 -25.80 18.26
CA SER A 5 22.43 -25.69 16.87
C SER A 5 21.21 -24.77 16.87
N GLU A 6 21.42 -23.47 16.69
CA GLU A 6 20.33 -22.58 16.25
C GLU A 6 19.96 -22.99 14.83
N THR A 7 18.91 -23.79 14.71
CA THR A 7 18.22 -24.01 13.44
C THR A 7 17.76 -22.66 12.93
N PRO A 8 18.15 -22.22 11.71
CA PRO A 8 17.66 -20.96 11.17
C PRO A 8 16.14 -21.04 11.10
N ALA A 9 15.46 -20.09 11.76
CA ALA A 9 14.01 -19.94 11.66
C ALA A 9 13.64 -19.93 10.18
N VAL A 10 12.84 -20.90 9.75
CA VAL A 10 12.35 -20.95 8.37
C VAL A 10 11.50 -19.70 8.21
N ALA A 11 11.97 -18.73 7.43
CA ALA A 11 11.32 -17.42 7.29
C ALA A 11 9.81 -17.58 7.05
N GLY A 12 8.99 -16.96 7.91
CA GLY A 12 7.54 -17.04 7.86
C GLY A 12 6.89 -18.16 8.68
N ALA A 13 7.64 -18.83 9.56
CA ALA A 13 7.09 -19.83 10.50
C ALA A 13 6.02 -19.23 11.44
N GLU A 14 6.10 -17.92 11.72
CA GLU A 14 5.12 -17.20 12.55
C GLU A 14 3.83 -16.81 11.82
N ILE A 15 3.78 -16.89 10.48
CA ILE A 15 2.54 -16.59 9.74
C ILE A 15 1.49 -17.64 10.13
N PRO A 16 0.24 -17.30 10.49
CA PRO A 16 -0.81 -18.28 10.79
C PRO A 16 -1.16 -19.19 9.59
N ILE A 17 -1.47 -20.48 9.82
CA ILE A 17 -1.64 -21.48 8.75
C ILE A 17 -2.91 -21.26 7.94
N GLU A 18 -3.94 -20.72 8.58
CA GLU A 18 -5.19 -20.27 8.00
C GLU A 18 -5.01 -19.17 6.94
N LEU A 19 -3.87 -18.46 6.93
CA LEU A 19 -3.55 -17.45 5.92
C LEU A 19 -2.80 -18.02 4.72
N LEU A 20 -2.42 -19.31 4.77
CA LEU A 20 -1.62 -19.97 3.75
C LEU A 20 -2.48 -20.92 2.93
N TYR A 21 -2.27 -20.86 1.63
CA TYR A 21 -2.93 -21.68 0.63
C TYR A 21 -1.90 -22.31 -0.28
N ARG A 22 -2.22 -23.50 -0.79
CA ARG A 22 -1.45 -24.19 -1.80
C ARG A 22 -2.23 -24.21 -3.11
N VAL A 23 -1.51 -24.06 -4.21
CA VAL A 23 -2.06 -24.37 -5.52
C VAL A 23 -1.97 -25.89 -5.72
N PRO A 24 -2.99 -26.57 -6.27
CA PRO A 24 -2.91 -28.00 -6.59
C PRO A 24 -1.66 -28.32 -7.41
N TYR A 25 -0.90 -29.30 -6.93
CA TYR A 25 0.41 -29.72 -7.47
C TYR A 25 1.53 -28.66 -7.40
N GLY A 26 1.28 -27.53 -6.76
CA GLY A 26 2.28 -26.50 -6.47
C GLY A 26 3.25 -26.92 -5.36
N ARG A 27 4.41 -26.26 -5.31
CA ARG A 27 5.45 -26.48 -4.29
C ARG A 27 5.76 -25.23 -3.46
N VAL A 28 4.87 -24.25 -3.52
CA VAL A 28 5.01 -22.94 -2.87
C VAL A 28 3.67 -22.60 -2.22
N LEU A 29 3.72 -22.01 -1.04
CA LEU A 29 2.55 -21.50 -0.32
C LEU A 29 2.29 -20.05 -0.68
N HIS A 30 1.02 -19.68 -0.74
CA HIS A 30 0.55 -18.37 -1.16
C HIS A 30 -0.47 -17.83 -0.16
N GLY A 31 -0.63 -16.52 -0.09
CA GLY A 31 -1.83 -15.92 0.50
C GLY A 31 -3.03 -16.05 -0.44
N LYS A 32 -4.24 -15.90 0.09
CA LYS A 32 -5.51 -16.02 -0.64
C LYS A 32 -5.57 -15.16 -1.91
N ASP A 33 -4.98 -13.97 -1.86
CA ASP A 33 -4.98 -12.98 -2.95
C ASP A 33 -3.57 -12.75 -3.54
N CYS A 34 -2.80 -13.82 -3.72
CA CYS A 34 -1.44 -13.70 -4.25
C CYS A 34 -1.43 -13.09 -5.66
N GLN A 35 -0.90 -11.87 -5.79
CA GLN A 35 -0.80 -11.15 -7.09
C GLN A 35 0.10 -11.84 -8.13
N HIS A 36 0.90 -12.83 -7.74
CA HIS A 36 1.68 -13.64 -8.69
C HIS A 36 0.88 -14.78 -9.32
N LEU A 37 -0.31 -15.09 -8.78
CA LEU A 37 -1.15 -16.14 -9.31
C LEU A 37 -2.15 -15.54 -10.31
N PRO A 38 -2.29 -16.13 -11.50
CA PRO A 38 -3.39 -15.79 -12.39
C PRO A 38 -4.73 -16.24 -11.79
N ALA A 39 -5.83 -15.65 -12.26
CA ALA A 39 -7.16 -15.81 -11.68
C ALA A 39 -7.63 -17.27 -11.57
N ASP A 40 -7.31 -18.11 -12.55
CA ASP A 40 -7.62 -19.54 -12.55
C ASP A 40 -6.90 -20.29 -11.42
N ARG A 41 -5.67 -19.88 -11.09
CA ARG A 41 -4.86 -20.49 -10.02
C ARG A 41 -5.29 -19.99 -8.64
N LEU A 42 -5.72 -18.73 -8.54
CA LEU A 42 -6.36 -18.18 -7.34
C LEU A 42 -7.65 -18.94 -7.03
N ALA A 43 -8.50 -19.18 -8.03
CA ALA A 43 -9.74 -19.93 -7.89
C ALA A 43 -9.51 -21.40 -7.47
N ALA A 44 -8.35 -21.97 -7.79
CA ALA A 44 -7.98 -23.34 -7.46
C ALA A 44 -7.26 -23.48 -6.10
N LEU A 45 -7.04 -22.39 -5.36
CA LEU A 45 -6.32 -22.44 -4.08
C LEU A 45 -7.01 -23.34 -3.06
N GLN A 46 -6.21 -24.13 -2.36
CA GLN A 46 -6.65 -24.98 -1.26
C GLN A 46 -5.99 -24.52 0.03
N PRO A 47 -6.68 -24.52 1.19
CA PRO A 47 -6.06 -24.24 2.48
C PRO A 47 -4.81 -25.12 2.67
N ALA A 48 -3.73 -24.52 3.13
CA ALA A 48 -2.51 -25.24 3.43
C ALA A 48 -2.68 -26.05 4.72
N THR A 49 -2.05 -27.21 4.76
CA THR A 49 -1.94 -28.01 5.98
C THR A 49 -0.62 -27.71 6.69
N GLU A 50 -0.52 -28.09 7.96
CA GLU A 50 0.75 -27.97 8.70
C GLU A 50 1.88 -28.78 8.03
N LEU A 51 1.55 -29.90 7.38
CA LEU A 51 2.50 -30.68 6.60
C LEU A 51 3.00 -29.89 5.38
N ASP A 52 2.11 -29.13 4.72
CA ASP A 52 2.50 -28.26 3.61
C ASP A 52 3.46 -27.16 4.08
N ARG A 53 3.24 -26.56 5.26
CA ARG A 53 4.15 -25.55 5.87
C ARG A 53 5.54 -26.10 6.13
N GLN A 54 5.64 -27.32 6.63
CA GLN A 54 6.94 -27.97 6.87
C GLN A 54 7.66 -28.32 5.57
N LYS A 55 6.91 -28.55 4.48
CA LYS A 55 7.44 -29.05 3.21
C LYS A 55 7.75 -27.95 2.19
N PHE A 56 6.99 -26.87 2.17
CA PHE A 56 7.01 -25.88 1.11
C PHE A 56 7.35 -24.48 1.62
N LYS A 57 8.11 -23.74 0.81
CA LYS A 57 8.41 -22.34 1.10
C LYS A 57 7.19 -21.47 0.82
N ILE A 58 7.07 -20.37 1.54
CA ILE A 58 6.09 -19.32 1.24
C ILE A 58 6.59 -18.47 0.08
N CYS A 59 5.70 -18.14 -0.85
CA CYS A 59 5.96 -17.22 -1.94
C CYS A 59 6.52 -15.91 -1.38
N LYS A 60 7.65 -15.43 -1.92
CA LYS A 60 8.34 -14.26 -1.38
C LYS A 60 7.45 -13.02 -1.23
N THR A 61 6.58 -12.76 -2.21
CA THR A 61 5.62 -11.64 -2.14
C THR A 61 4.56 -11.84 -1.09
N CYS A 62 4.07 -13.08 -0.92
CA CYS A 62 3.13 -13.40 0.16
C CYS A 62 3.80 -13.31 1.52
N LEU A 63 5.04 -13.78 1.66
CA LEU A 63 5.82 -13.68 2.88
C LEU A 63 5.92 -12.22 3.33
N VAL A 64 6.33 -11.31 2.44
CA VAL A 64 6.38 -9.86 2.71
C VAL A 64 5.00 -9.31 3.08
N ALA A 65 3.96 -9.68 2.33
CA ALA A 65 2.60 -9.21 2.57
C ALA A 65 2.00 -9.70 3.90
N LEU A 66 2.35 -10.91 4.33
CA LEU A 66 1.79 -11.60 5.49
C LEU A 66 2.58 -11.34 6.77
N VAL A 67 3.91 -11.29 6.71
CA VAL A 67 4.77 -10.90 7.85
C VAL A 67 4.61 -9.40 8.14
N GLY A 68 4.20 -8.61 7.14
CA GLY A 68 4.16 -7.15 7.28
C GLY A 68 5.55 -6.52 7.27
N ASP A 69 6.59 -7.26 6.92
CA ASP A 69 7.94 -6.70 6.78
C ASP A 69 7.93 -5.71 5.62
N GLY A 70 8.08 -4.42 5.95
CA GLY A 70 7.83 -3.33 5.02
C GLY A 70 6.36 -2.90 4.92
N ARG A 71 5.55 -3.05 5.96
CA ARG A 71 4.26 -2.37 6.12
C ARG A 71 4.21 -1.72 7.50
N ALA A 72 3.56 -0.57 7.60
CA ALA A 72 3.20 0.04 8.87
C ALA A 72 1.69 -0.14 9.05
N ASP A 73 1.27 -0.91 10.05
CA ASP A 73 -0.13 -1.03 10.44
C ASP A 73 -0.51 0.15 11.37
N PHE A 74 -1.77 0.57 11.33
CA PHE A 74 -2.30 1.72 12.06
C PHE A 74 -3.60 1.35 12.78
N ASP A 75 -3.75 1.83 14.01
CA ASP A 75 -4.95 1.62 14.82
C ASP A 75 -6.13 2.50 14.38
N SER A 76 -5.88 3.51 13.54
CA SER A 76 -6.92 4.39 13.02
C SER A 76 -6.64 4.84 11.59
N PHE A 77 -7.72 5.12 10.87
CA PHE A 77 -7.64 5.60 9.50
C PHE A 77 -7.02 7.00 9.43
N ASP A 78 -7.34 7.87 10.38
CA ASP A 78 -6.76 9.21 10.47
C ASP A 78 -5.24 9.16 10.70
N ALA A 79 -4.75 8.30 11.58
CA ALA A 79 -3.31 8.13 11.78
C ALA A 79 -2.61 7.68 10.49
N ALA A 80 -3.26 6.82 9.70
CA ALA A 80 -2.73 6.41 8.40
C ALA A 80 -2.76 7.56 7.36
N LEU A 81 -3.82 8.38 7.32
CA LEU A 81 -3.92 9.56 6.46
C LEU A 81 -2.98 10.70 6.88
N GLU A 82 -2.49 10.71 8.12
CA GLU A 82 -1.44 11.62 8.58
C GLU A 82 -0.06 11.10 8.22
N ALA A 83 0.18 9.81 8.42
CA ALA A 83 1.43 9.17 8.08
C ALA A 83 1.69 9.21 6.56
N LEU A 84 0.69 8.89 5.74
CA LEU A 84 0.75 9.18 4.32
C LEU A 84 0.38 10.65 4.12
N PRO A 85 1.24 11.55 3.61
CA PRO A 85 0.94 12.98 3.52
C PRO A 85 -0.15 13.28 2.47
N ILE A 86 -1.40 12.93 2.81
CA ILE A 86 -2.61 13.18 2.03
C ILE A 86 -2.96 14.66 2.17
N PRO A 87 -3.20 15.38 1.05
CA PRO A 87 -3.64 16.77 1.09
C PRO A 87 -4.88 16.93 1.98
N ALA A 88 -4.88 17.93 2.87
CA ALA A 88 -5.97 18.14 3.83
C ALA A 88 -7.36 18.25 3.17
N VAL A 89 -7.40 18.88 1.98
CA VAL A 89 -8.60 19.02 1.14
C VAL A 89 -9.21 17.67 0.70
N HIS A 90 -8.42 16.60 0.63
CA HIS A 90 -8.91 15.26 0.25
C HIS A 90 -9.35 14.44 1.46
N ARG A 91 -8.87 14.76 2.68
CA ARG A 91 -9.05 13.89 3.85
C ARG A 91 -10.51 13.72 4.26
N SER A 92 -11.33 14.77 4.16
CA SER A 92 -12.77 14.68 4.50
C SER A 92 -13.51 13.71 3.57
N VAL A 93 -13.30 13.83 2.26
CA VAL A 93 -13.91 12.94 1.25
C VAL A 93 -13.42 11.51 1.41
N MET A 94 -12.12 11.32 1.68
CA MET A 94 -11.57 9.99 1.94
C MET A 94 -12.16 9.35 3.20
N ARG A 95 -12.42 10.14 4.25
CA ARG A 95 -13.13 9.66 5.45
C ARG A 95 -14.54 9.21 5.14
N GLU A 96 -15.29 10.00 4.38
CA GLU A 96 -16.66 9.65 3.96
C GLU A 96 -16.69 8.34 3.17
N ILE A 97 -15.76 8.15 2.22
CA ILE A 97 -15.62 6.88 1.48
C ILE A 97 -15.29 5.73 2.44
N ALA A 98 -14.38 5.98 3.38
CA ALA A 98 -13.95 5.00 4.37
C ALA A 98 -15.08 4.56 5.30
N GLU A 99 -16.03 5.42 5.67
CA GLU A 99 -17.13 5.08 6.60
C GLU A 99 -17.94 3.85 6.16
N GLY A 100 -18.13 3.65 4.86
CA GLY A 100 -18.83 2.48 4.30
C GLY A 100 -18.01 1.19 4.21
N LEU A 101 -16.72 1.22 4.59
CA LEU A 101 -15.81 0.09 4.45
C LEU A 101 -15.52 -0.57 5.79
N ASP A 102 -15.30 -1.89 5.75
CA ASP A 102 -14.64 -2.59 6.84
C ASP A 102 -13.14 -2.22 6.84
N LYS A 103 -12.72 -1.64 7.96
CA LYS A 103 -11.39 -1.06 8.20
C LYS A 103 -10.73 -1.70 9.42
N THR A 104 -11.09 -2.93 9.74
CA THR A 104 -10.52 -3.68 10.85
C THR A 104 -9.00 -3.77 10.75
N ARG A 105 -8.45 -3.77 9.53
CA ARG A 105 -7.01 -3.63 9.29
C ARG A 105 -6.71 -2.43 8.40
N ILE A 106 -5.72 -1.63 8.80
CA ILE A 106 -5.28 -0.43 8.09
C ILE A 106 -3.77 -0.44 8.03
N TRP A 107 -3.18 -0.27 6.83
CA TRP A 107 -1.72 -0.25 6.70
C TRP A 107 -1.23 0.59 5.52
N ILE A 108 0.04 0.98 5.61
CA ILE A 108 0.79 1.64 4.54
C ILE A 108 1.94 0.71 4.13
N PRO A 109 2.14 0.42 2.83
CA PRO A 109 3.31 -0.34 2.37
C PRO A 109 4.60 0.48 2.53
N SER A 110 5.76 -0.17 2.47
CA SER A 110 7.07 0.46 2.63
C SER A 110 7.34 1.54 1.59
N SER A 111 6.76 1.39 0.40
CA SER A 111 6.78 2.40 -0.67
C SER A 111 6.03 3.69 -0.31
N ARG A 112 5.17 3.65 0.73
CA ARG A 112 4.29 4.74 1.16
C ARG A 112 3.45 5.30 0.01
N SER A 113 2.95 4.43 -0.86
CA SER A 113 2.19 4.80 -2.05
C SER A 113 0.70 5.03 -1.77
N TYR A 114 0.13 4.35 -0.79
CA TYR A 114 -1.30 4.39 -0.44
C TYR A 114 -1.54 3.97 1.01
N VAL A 115 -2.74 4.23 1.53
CA VAL A 115 -3.31 3.54 2.70
C VAL A 115 -4.23 2.44 2.19
N ALA A 116 -4.03 1.21 2.66
CA ALA A 116 -4.92 0.09 2.35
C ALA A 116 -5.79 -0.24 3.56
N VAL A 117 -7.02 -0.67 3.29
CA VAL A 117 -7.98 -1.10 4.31
C VAL A 117 -8.53 -2.49 3.96
N SER A 118 -8.67 -3.37 4.95
CA SER A 118 -9.32 -4.67 4.78
C SER A 118 -10.10 -5.09 6.03
N PRO A 119 -11.00 -6.08 5.92
CA PRO A 119 -11.71 -6.64 7.06
C PRO A 119 -10.81 -7.46 8.01
N GLY A 120 -9.62 -7.85 7.56
CA GLY A 120 -8.70 -8.60 8.40
C GLY A 120 -7.42 -9.06 7.70
N PRO A 121 -6.51 -9.71 8.45
CA PRO A 121 -5.33 -10.35 7.89
C PRO A 121 -5.69 -11.43 6.88
N GLY A 122 -5.10 -11.38 5.68
CA GLY A 122 -5.36 -12.33 4.59
C GLY A 122 -6.73 -12.18 3.91
N GLU A 123 -7.54 -11.22 4.36
CA GLU A 123 -8.74 -10.81 3.65
C GLU A 123 -8.44 -9.81 2.55
N GLN A 124 -9.31 -9.80 1.55
CA GLN A 124 -9.19 -8.93 0.40
C GLN A 124 -9.25 -7.46 0.83
N VAL A 125 -8.38 -6.65 0.22
CA VAL A 125 -8.39 -5.19 0.42
C VAL A 125 -9.69 -4.62 -0.12
N THR A 126 -10.43 -3.89 0.72
CA THR A 126 -11.69 -3.24 0.36
C THR A 126 -11.44 -1.92 -0.37
N ALA A 127 -10.38 -1.19 -0.02
CA ALA A 127 -9.97 -0.01 -0.78
C ALA A 127 -8.49 0.37 -0.62
N TYR A 128 -7.98 1.11 -1.61
CA TYR A 128 -6.68 1.77 -1.61
C TYR A 128 -6.85 3.29 -1.72
N PHE A 129 -6.44 4.02 -0.68
CA PHE A 129 -6.47 5.48 -0.62
C PHE A 129 -5.12 6.04 -1.03
N ASN A 130 -5.07 6.62 -2.23
CA ASN A 130 -3.89 7.26 -2.79
C ASN A 130 -4.00 8.78 -2.60
N LYS A 131 -2.92 9.53 -2.86
CA LYS A 131 -2.91 11.00 -2.65
C LYS A 131 -3.99 11.77 -3.42
N GLY A 132 -4.44 11.28 -4.56
CA GLY A 132 -5.40 11.98 -5.43
C GLY A 132 -6.58 11.13 -5.91
N PHE A 133 -6.66 9.87 -5.50
CA PHE A 133 -7.77 8.99 -5.87
C PHE A 133 -7.93 7.86 -4.85
N VAL A 134 -9.10 7.25 -4.86
CA VAL A 134 -9.41 6.04 -4.09
C VAL A 134 -9.83 4.95 -5.06
N ASP A 135 -9.22 3.77 -4.96
CA ASP A 135 -9.66 2.59 -5.67
C ASP A 135 -10.42 1.68 -4.70
N VAL A 136 -11.73 1.54 -4.89
CA VAL A 136 -12.60 0.69 -4.07
C VAL A 136 -12.83 -0.62 -4.81
N HIS A 137 -12.65 -1.76 -4.13
CA HIS A 137 -12.87 -3.07 -4.74
C HIS A 137 -14.37 -3.28 -5.03
N GLU A 138 -14.70 -3.85 -6.20
CA GLU A 138 -16.09 -4.12 -6.61
C GLU A 138 -16.44 -5.62 -6.54
N ASP A 139 -17.70 -5.92 -6.24
CA ASP A 139 -18.24 -7.27 -6.29
C ASP A 139 -18.27 -7.76 -7.75
N GLY A 140 -17.46 -8.79 -8.04
CA GLY A 140 -17.21 -9.26 -9.42
C GLY A 140 -15.77 -9.06 -9.90
N GLY A 141 -14.94 -8.41 -9.07
CA GLY A 141 -13.53 -8.18 -9.33
C GLY A 141 -13.25 -6.85 -10.04
N GLY A 142 -12.05 -6.32 -9.84
CA GLY A 142 -11.66 -5.01 -10.34
C GLY A 142 -11.84 -3.90 -9.29
N TYR A 143 -11.71 -2.66 -9.73
CA TYR A 143 -11.72 -1.49 -8.85
C TYR A 143 -12.49 -0.32 -9.46
N LYS A 144 -13.35 0.29 -8.64
CA LYS A 144 -13.95 1.60 -8.91
C LYS A 144 -13.00 2.70 -8.46
N ARG A 145 -12.52 3.49 -9.40
CA ARG A 145 -11.70 4.67 -9.12
C ARG A 145 -12.54 5.91 -8.87
N ILE A 146 -12.34 6.54 -7.71
CA ILE A 146 -12.93 7.82 -7.32
C ILE A 146 -11.80 8.86 -7.31
N LEU A 147 -11.86 9.86 -8.20
CA LEU A 147 -10.87 10.93 -8.28
C LEU A 147 -11.17 12.03 -7.26
N MET A 148 -10.13 12.53 -6.61
CA MET A 148 -10.25 13.70 -5.74
C MET A 148 -10.30 14.98 -6.57
N ALA A 149 -10.99 16.00 -6.06
CA ALA A 149 -11.10 17.29 -6.73
C ALA A 149 -9.71 17.90 -7.00
N GLY A 150 -9.50 18.42 -8.21
CA GLY A 150 -8.21 18.98 -8.62
C GLY A 150 -7.16 17.96 -9.04
N PHE A 151 -7.48 16.66 -9.05
CA PHE A 151 -6.58 15.61 -9.54
C PHE A 151 -6.89 15.24 -10.99
N SER A 152 -6.05 15.68 -11.95
CA SER A 152 -6.11 15.23 -13.35
C SER A 152 -5.25 13.98 -13.55
N GLY A 153 -5.83 12.81 -13.32
CA GLY A 153 -5.13 11.54 -13.38
C GLY A 153 -4.70 11.12 -14.79
N THR A 154 -3.48 11.48 -15.20
CA THR A 154 -2.62 10.62 -16.03
C THR A 154 -1.23 10.66 -15.42
N GLN A 155 -0.92 9.75 -14.49
CA GLN A 155 0.48 9.47 -14.14
C GLN A 155 0.60 8.10 -13.49
N THR A 156 1.20 7.20 -14.25
CA THR A 156 1.86 5.98 -13.79
C THR A 156 3.00 6.36 -12.83
N ASN A 157 3.20 5.55 -11.79
CA ASN A 157 4.25 5.63 -10.78
C ASN A 157 5.54 6.36 -11.21
N THR A 158 5.67 7.64 -10.87
CA THR A 158 6.96 8.30 -10.68
C THR A 158 6.75 9.40 -9.65
N PHE A 159 7.58 9.44 -8.61
CA PHE A 159 7.56 10.48 -7.60
C PHE A 159 7.95 11.82 -8.24
N ALA A 160 6.98 12.55 -8.79
CA ALA A 160 7.16 13.94 -9.15
C ALA A 160 7.01 14.78 -7.89
N HIS A 161 8.11 15.38 -7.42
CA HIS A 161 8.02 16.56 -6.58
C HIS A 161 7.16 17.60 -7.32
N ALA A 162 6.22 18.23 -6.62
CA ALA A 162 5.53 19.39 -7.16
C ALA A 162 6.60 20.41 -7.60
N PRO A 163 6.52 20.98 -8.81
CA PRO A 163 7.44 22.04 -9.17
C PRO A 163 7.26 23.18 -8.17
N ASP A 164 8.36 23.62 -7.55
CA ASP A 164 8.36 24.86 -6.79
C ASP A 164 7.75 25.97 -7.65
N ALA A 165 6.93 26.82 -7.03
CA ALA A 165 6.34 27.95 -7.72
C ALA A 165 7.44 28.72 -8.45
N ALA A 166 7.28 28.92 -9.76
CA ALA A 166 8.27 29.62 -10.57
C ALA A 166 8.61 30.95 -9.87
N PRO A 167 9.88 31.19 -9.52
CA PRO A 167 10.24 32.37 -8.77
C PRO A 167 9.93 33.61 -9.62
N ALA A 168 9.27 34.59 -9.01
CA ALA A 168 8.84 35.80 -9.71
C ALA A 168 10.06 36.52 -10.30
N SER A 169 9.93 37.10 -11.51
CA SER A 169 11.00 37.89 -12.13
C SER A 169 10.73 39.39 -11.97
N CYS A 170 11.78 40.18 -11.77
CA CYS A 170 11.70 41.63 -11.73
C CYS A 170 11.26 42.17 -13.11
N PRO A 171 10.23 43.01 -13.22
CA PRO A 171 9.79 43.56 -14.51
C PRO A 171 10.78 44.59 -15.10
N GLY A 172 11.74 45.10 -14.31
CA GLY A 172 12.72 46.09 -14.75
C GLY A 172 14.00 45.49 -15.34
N CYS A 173 14.58 44.48 -14.68
CA CYS A 173 15.85 43.87 -15.10
C CYS A 173 15.74 42.37 -15.43
N TYR A 174 14.54 41.78 -15.33
CA TYR A 174 14.26 40.37 -15.60
C TYR A 174 15.02 39.35 -14.75
N MET A 175 15.75 39.79 -13.71
CA MET A 175 16.35 38.89 -12.73
C MET A 175 15.31 38.26 -11.81
N GLN A 176 15.60 37.06 -11.31
CA GLN A 176 14.76 36.33 -10.38
C GLN A 176 14.70 37.04 -9.02
N LEU A 177 13.50 37.24 -8.48
CA LEU A 177 13.27 37.93 -7.21
C LEU A 177 13.53 37.00 -6.01
N PRO A 178 14.12 37.51 -4.92
CA PRO A 178 14.16 36.83 -3.63
C PRO A 178 12.74 36.71 -3.03
N ALA A 179 12.60 35.88 -1.99
CA ALA A 179 11.32 35.64 -1.31
C ALA A 179 10.65 36.91 -0.74
N THR A 180 11.42 37.99 -0.57
CA THR A 180 10.92 39.31 -0.15
C THR A 180 10.11 40.04 -1.23
N GLY A 181 10.19 39.61 -2.50
CA GLY A 181 9.47 40.21 -3.62
C GLY A 181 10.01 41.55 -4.10
N ARG A 182 11.18 41.99 -3.61
CA ARG A 182 11.86 43.23 -4.04
C ARG A 182 13.18 42.93 -4.73
N CYS A 183 13.54 43.77 -5.70
CA CYS A 183 14.76 43.61 -6.49
C CYS A 183 15.87 44.46 -5.89
N ASP A 184 16.88 43.83 -5.31
CA ASP A 184 18.03 44.53 -4.70
C ASP A 184 18.87 45.35 -5.70
N SER A 185 18.67 45.14 -7.01
CA SER A 185 19.36 45.86 -8.09
C SER A 185 18.54 46.99 -8.73
N CYS A 186 17.24 47.07 -8.46
CA CYS A 186 16.35 48.11 -9.01
C CYS A 186 15.67 48.97 -7.95
N ASP A 187 15.86 48.67 -6.66
CA ASP A 187 15.56 49.58 -5.55
C ASP A 187 16.55 50.76 -5.51
#